data_AF-A0A7R9GIZ5-F1
#
_entry.id   AF-A0A7R9GIZ5-F1
#
_cell.length_a   1.000
_cell.length_b   1.000
_cell.length_c   1.000
_cell.angle_alpha   90.00
_cell.angle_beta   90.00
_cell.angle_gamma   90.00
#
_symmetry.space_group_name_H-M   'P 1'
#
loop_
_entity.id
_entity.type
_entity.pdbx_description
1 polymer ?
#
loop_
_entity_poly.entity_id
_entity_poly.type
_entity_poly.pdbx_seq_one_letter_code
_entity_poly.pdbx_strand_id
1 'polypeptide(L)'
;RLEKTGAQQNHPYAKTGGSAGLTESWKAFVPDFKKAKLSRSFGIDEKILKLDHKFLLIKVELQRYSGVLDGELQVSEALLEKVQRWRPESQYDCLNGVGKVGSHVIQNIIVGDVIFQVIAYDDSNFAYVQEALGRGNRTLVLPSLDPLKHLLTPNYAADFGRVMLVSGDRATLSLVRDQLREYNIQTGEAPSLAKLATNPKAVAAISRSVGHVIIGAQFSALIKYVPKSLGTEFCKRILFNALQLYEANIM
;
A
#
# COMPACT_ATOMS: atom_id res chain seq x y z
N ARG A 1 -0.83 -40.32 -44.54
CA ARG A 1 -1.37 -39.18 -43.75
C ARG A 1 -1.32 -39.65 -42.29
N LEU A 2 -0.36 -39.11 -41.53
CA LEU A 2 0.10 -39.43 -40.15
C LEU A 2 -1.09 -39.83 -39.22
N GLU A 3 -1.18 -40.99 -38.54
CA GLU A 3 -0.39 -41.55 -37.40
C GLU A 3 -0.17 -40.51 -36.26
N LYS A 4 -0.32 -40.76 -34.94
CA LYS A 4 -0.58 -41.93 -34.10
C LYS A 4 -0.83 -41.46 -32.64
N THR A 5 -1.67 -42.19 -31.90
CA THR A 5 -1.59 -42.57 -30.47
C THR A 5 -1.05 -41.61 -29.37
N GLY A 6 -1.83 -41.47 -28.30
CA GLY A 6 -1.52 -42.18 -27.04
C GLY A 6 -1.08 -41.36 -25.81
N ALA A 7 -1.73 -41.73 -24.70
CA ALA A 7 -1.18 -41.85 -23.33
C ALA A 7 -1.11 -40.63 -22.39
N GLN A 8 -1.80 -40.81 -21.25
CA GLN A 8 -1.39 -40.60 -19.85
C GLN A 8 -0.62 -39.34 -19.45
N GLN A 9 -1.06 -38.72 -18.34
CA GLN A 9 -0.29 -38.51 -17.10
C GLN A 9 -1.19 -37.84 -16.04
N ASN A 10 -1.59 -38.56 -14.98
CA ASN A 10 -1.01 -38.55 -13.62
C ASN A 10 -1.02 -37.17 -12.92
N HIS A 11 -1.86 -37.02 -11.89
CA HIS A 11 -1.66 -36.10 -10.74
C HIS A 11 -0.35 -36.42 -9.99
N PRO A 12 0.00 -35.73 -8.88
CA PRO A 12 0.09 -34.29 -8.56
C PRO A 12 1.57 -33.95 -8.21
N TYR A 13 1.99 -32.71 -7.96
CA TYR A 13 3.07 -32.35 -6.98
C TYR A 13 3.34 -30.84 -6.93
N ALA A 14 3.73 -30.41 -5.74
CA ALA A 14 3.80 -29.06 -5.21
C ALA A 14 5.05 -28.24 -5.64
N LYS A 15 5.08 -27.00 -5.11
CA LYS A 15 6.21 -26.06 -4.95
C LYS A 15 6.43 -25.11 -6.14
N THR A 16 6.72 -23.83 -5.97
CA THR A 16 7.42 -23.11 -4.88
C THR A 16 6.85 -21.70 -4.71
N GLY A 17 6.79 -21.22 -3.47
CA GLY A 17 6.24 -19.91 -3.10
C GLY A 17 6.90 -18.72 -3.81
N GLY A 18 6.15 -18.09 -4.71
CA GLY A 18 6.09 -16.64 -4.74
C GLY A 18 5.11 -16.19 -3.66
N SER A 19 5.32 -15.00 -3.10
CA SER A 19 4.32 -14.32 -2.26
C SER A 19 2.92 -14.56 -2.83
N ALA A 20 2.06 -15.24 -2.08
CA ALA A 20 0.77 -15.70 -2.56
C ALA A 20 0.00 -14.56 -3.26
N GLY A 21 -0.27 -14.74 -4.56
CA GLY A 21 -1.28 -13.97 -5.29
C GLY A 21 -0.80 -12.98 -6.36
N LEU A 22 0.50 -12.70 -6.53
CA LEU A 22 0.97 -11.80 -7.59
C LEU A 22 2.01 -12.49 -8.47
N THR A 23 1.63 -12.75 -9.73
CA THR A 23 2.52 -13.25 -10.80
C THR A 23 3.65 -12.27 -11.11
N GLU A 24 3.49 -11.00 -10.73
CA GLU A 24 4.49 -9.95 -10.87
C GLU A 24 4.55 -9.14 -9.58
N SER A 25 5.52 -9.44 -8.72
CA SER A 25 5.69 -8.81 -7.41
C SER A 25 5.90 -7.28 -7.48
N TRP A 26 6.35 -6.74 -8.61
CA TRP A 26 6.47 -5.29 -8.83
C TRP A 26 5.12 -4.59 -9.02
N LYS A 27 4.07 -5.29 -9.48
CA LYS A 27 2.71 -4.72 -9.60
C LYS A 27 2.09 -4.37 -8.25
N ALA A 28 2.57 -4.96 -7.15
CA ALA A 28 2.18 -4.53 -5.81
C ALA A 28 2.55 -3.06 -5.53
N PHE A 29 3.54 -2.53 -6.26
CA PHE A 29 4.14 -1.22 -6.01
C PHE A 29 3.88 -0.20 -7.12
N VAL A 30 3.26 -0.61 -8.24
CA VAL A 30 2.92 0.27 -9.36
C VAL A 30 1.39 0.38 -9.45
N PRO A 31 0.79 1.47 -8.95
CA PRO A 31 -0.63 1.72 -9.13
C PRO A 31 -0.98 1.77 -10.63
N ASP A 32 -2.10 1.19 -11.04
CA ASP A 32 -2.65 1.46 -12.37
C ASP A 32 -3.21 2.90 -12.37
N PHE A 33 -2.47 3.82 -12.98
CA PHE A 33 -2.75 5.27 -12.96
C PHE A 33 -3.92 5.70 -13.85
N LYS A 34 -4.72 4.78 -14.40
CA LYS A 34 -5.94 5.17 -15.12
C LYS A 34 -6.88 5.94 -14.18
N LYS A 35 -7.29 7.16 -14.56
CA LYS A 35 -8.12 8.07 -13.73
C LYS A 35 -9.35 7.39 -13.13
N ALA A 36 -10.08 6.59 -13.90
CA ALA A 36 -11.26 5.86 -13.44
C ALA A 36 -10.96 4.76 -12.40
N LYS A 37 -9.73 4.23 -12.35
CA LYS A 37 -9.28 3.32 -11.30
C LYS A 37 -8.80 4.11 -10.09
N LEU A 38 -8.09 5.22 -10.29
CA LEU A 38 -7.68 6.11 -9.20
C LEU A 38 -8.88 6.67 -8.43
N SER A 39 -9.90 7.19 -9.12
CA SER A 39 -11.11 7.72 -8.46
C SER A 39 -11.81 6.67 -7.61
N ARG A 40 -11.94 5.45 -8.14
CA ARG A 40 -12.49 4.30 -7.40
C ARG A 40 -11.64 3.90 -6.19
N SER A 41 -10.32 3.84 -6.33
CA SER A 41 -9.39 3.51 -5.25
C SER A 41 -9.36 4.55 -4.14
N PHE A 42 -9.52 5.84 -4.48
CA PHE A 42 -9.56 6.94 -3.52
C PHE A 42 -10.95 7.29 -3.00
N GLY A 43 -12.00 6.67 -3.56
CA GLY A 43 -13.37 6.89 -3.12
C GLY A 43 -14.00 8.22 -3.56
N ILE A 44 -13.38 8.94 -4.50
CA ILE A 44 -13.79 10.25 -5.03
C ILE A 44 -14.45 10.15 -6.42
N ASP A 45 -15.14 11.21 -6.86
CA ASP A 45 -15.68 11.27 -8.23
C ASP A 45 -14.55 11.43 -9.28
N GLU A 46 -14.71 10.82 -10.45
CA GLU A 46 -13.75 10.95 -11.55
C GLU A 46 -13.66 12.40 -12.08
N LYS A 47 -14.74 13.18 -11.98
CA LYS A 47 -14.78 14.58 -12.41
C LYS A 47 -13.77 15.44 -11.63
N ILE A 48 -13.55 15.12 -10.36
CA ILE A 48 -12.63 15.82 -9.48
C ILE A 48 -11.18 15.63 -9.92
N LEU A 49 -10.83 14.48 -10.52
CA LEU A 49 -9.50 14.24 -11.09
C LEU A 49 -9.25 14.94 -12.44
N LYS A 50 -10.24 15.67 -12.97
CA LYS A 50 -10.13 16.44 -14.21
C LYS A 50 -10.03 17.95 -13.97
N LEU A 51 -10.27 18.39 -12.75
CA LEU A 51 -10.25 19.78 -12.32
C LEU A 51 -9.01 20.02 -11.43
N ASP A 52 -8.59 21.28 -11.32
CA ASP A 52 -7.46 21.69 -10.48
C ASP A 52 -7.86 21.77 -9.00
N HIS A 53 -8.21 20.62 -8.41
CA HIS A 53 -8.45 20.52 -6.98
C HIS A 53 -7.18 20.13 -6.22
N LYS A 54 -7.17 20.48 -4.93
CA LYS A 54 -6.16 20.04 -3.98
C LYS A 54 -6.75 18.97 -3.07
N PHE A 55 -5.92 17.99 -2.70
CA PHE A 55 -6.39 16.81 -1.99
C PHE A 55 -5.79 16.74 -0.59
N LEU A 56 -6.64 16.44 0.39
CA LEU A 56 -6.24 16.04 1.73
C LEU A 56 -6.55 14.55 1.92
N LEU A 57 -5.54 13.77 2.31
CA LEU A 57 -5.72 12.38 2.71
C LEU A 57 -5.74 12.30 4.23
N ILE A 58 -6.88 11.89 4.79
CA ILE A 58 -6.98 11.50 6.19
C ILE A 58 -6.77 9.99 6.26
N LYS A 59 -5.76 9.56 7.01
CA LYS A 59 -5.40 8.15 7.19
C LYS A 59 -5.42 7.80 8.67
N VAL A 60 -6.07 6.70 9.02
CA VAL A 60 -6.05 6.12 10.36
C VAL A 60 -5.53 4.69 10.26
N GLU A 61 -4.40 4.46 10.90
CA GLU A 61 -3.77 3.15 10.99
C GLU A 61 -4.31 2.41 12.20
N LEU A 62 -4.89 1.24 11.96
CA LEU A 62 -5.41 0.36 12.99
C LEU A 62 -4.43 -0.79 13.17
N GLN A 63 -3.38 -0.58 13.96
CA GLN A 63 -2.40 -1.62 14.22
C GLN A 63 -2.99 -2.70 15.14
N ARG A 64 -2.81 -3.96 14.75
CA ARG A 64 -3.25 -5.13 15.54
C ARG A 64 -2.07 -5.84 16.20
N TYR A 65 -1.03 -6.11 15.43
CA TYR A 65 0.22 -6.67 15.93
C TYR A 65 1.39 -6.27 15.03
N SER A 66 2.58 -6.31 15.60
CA SER A 66 3.83 -6.18 14.84
C SER A 66 4.70 -7.41 15.09
N GLY A 67 5.38 -7.86 14.06
CA GLY A 67 6.36 -8.93 14.14
C GLY A 67 7.72 -8.39 13.74
N VAL A 68 8.68 -8.49 14.65
CA VAL A 68 10.09 -8.20 14.34
C VAL A 68 10.80 -9.53 14.20
N LEU A 69 11.58 -9.65 13.14
CA LEU A 69 12.43 -10.81 12.92
C LEU A 69 13.65 -10.66 13.83
N ASP A 70 13.72 -11.52 14.84
CA ASP A 70 14.77 -11.51 15.87
C ASP A 70 15.89 -12.52 15.54
N GLY A 71 17.11 -12.21 15.98
CA GLY A 71 18.30 -13.04 15.80
C GLY A 71 19.07 -12.84 14.48
N GLU A 72 20.17 -13.58 14.35
CA GLU A 72 20.99 -13.58 13.13
C GLU A 72 20.30 -14.37 12.02
N LEU A 73 19.97 -13.67 10.93
CA LEU A 73 19.43 -14.29 9.73
C LEU A 73 20.49 -15.17 9.05
N GLN A 74 20.23 -16.47 9.01
CA GLN A 74 21.04 -17.43 8.26
C GLN A 74 20.42 -17.71 6.90
N VAL A 75 21.26 -17.69 5.86
CA VAL A 75 20.83 -18.02 4.50
C VAL A 75 20.77 -19.54 4.36
N SER A 76 19.63 -20.07 3.92
CA SER A 76 19.49 -21.51 3.65
C SER A 76 20.52 -21.97 2.61
N GLU A 77 21.04 -23.19 2.75
CA GLU A 77 22.01 -23.79 1.83
C GLU A 77 21.52 -23.78 0.37
N ALA A 78 20.23 -24.08 0.14
CA ALA A 78 19.62 -24.04 -1.18
C ALA A 78 19.66 -22.64 -1.83
N LEU A 79 19.59 -21.57 -1.03
CA LEU A 79 19.71 -20.20 -1.53
C LEU A 79 21.17 -19.83 -1.79
N LEU A 80 22.09 -20.26 -0.92
CA LEU A 80 23.52 -20.09 -1.13
C LEU A 80 23.98 -20.74 -2.44
N GLU A 81 23.59 -22.00 -2.67
CA GLU A 81 23.93 -22.74 -3.89
C GLU A 81 23.41 -22.05 -5.14
N LYS A 82 22.16 -21.57 -5.11
CA LYS A 82 21.55 -20.81 -6.21
C LYS A 82 22.31 -19.53 -6.52
N VAL A 83 22.70 -18.76 -5.50
CA VAL A 83 23.40 -17.49 -5.71
C VAL A 83 24.85 -17.73 -6.15
N GLN A 84 25.55 -18.71 -5.60
CA GLN A 84 26.92 -19.04 -5.98
C GLN A 84 27.03 -19.49 -7.44
N ARG A 85 26.04 -20.26 -7.93
CA ARG A 85 25.97 -20.70 -9.33
C ARG A 85 25.40 -19.64 -10.27
N TRP A 86 24.91 -18.53 -9.75
CA TRP A 86 24.31 -17.50 -10.58
C TRP A 86 25.37 -16.79 -11.42
N ARG A 87 25.23 -16.90 -12.74
CA ARG A 87 26.08 -16.25 -13.74
C ARG A 87 25.17 -15.51 -14.72
N PRO A 88 24.69 -14.31 -14.34
CA PRO A 88 23.87 -13.48 -15.22
C PRO A 88 24.72 -12.95 -16.37
N GLU A 89 24.25 -13.10 -17.60
CA GLU A 89 24.91 -12.59 -18.81
C GLU A 89 24.23 -11.34 -19.36
N SER A 90 22.98 -11.10 -18.94
CA SER A 90 22.18 -9.96 -19.36
C SER A 90 21.42 -9.30 -18.19
N GLN A 91 20.91 -8.08 -18.45
CA GLN A 91 19.98 -7.41 -17.54
C GLN A 91 18.72 -8.24 -17.29
N TYR A 92 18.23 -8.94 -18.31
CA TYR A 92 17.05 -9.81 -18.20
C TYR A 92 17.29 -10.96 -17.20
N ASP A 93 18.47 -11.59 -17.26
CA ASP A 93 18.82 -12.67 -16.33
C ASP A 93 18.94 -12.19 -14.89
N CYS A 94 19.43 -10.95 -14.71
CA CYS A 94 19.45 -10.29 -13.42
C CYS A 94 18.06 -10.09 -12.84
N LEU A 95 17.15 -9.50 -13.62
CA LEU A 95 15.79 -9.21 -13.19
C LEU A 95 15.00 -10.50 -12.93
N ASN A 96 15.15 -11.51 -13.78
CA ASN A 96 14.50 -12.81 -13.61
C ASN A 96 15.05 -13.57 -12.39
N GLY A 97 16.36 -13.54 -12.18
CA GLY A 97 17.00 -14.16 -11.00
C GLY A 97 16.56 -13.51 -9.69
N VAL A 98 16.56 -12.17 -9.63
CA VAL A 98 16.03 -11.42 -8.47
C VAL A 98 14.53 -11.65 -8.29
N GLY A 99 13.75 -11.76 -9.37
CA GLY A 99 12.33 -12.09 -9.28
C GLY A 99 12.06 -13.46 -8.62
N LYS A 100 12.95 -14.43 -8.80
CA LYS A 100 12.84 -15.78 -8.22
C LYS A 100 13.35 -15.89 -6.78
N VAL A 101 14.38 -15.11 -6.45
CA VAL A 101 15.08 -15.18 -5.16
C VAL A 101 14.57 -14.12 -4.17
N GLY A 102 14.08 -13.00 -4.67
CA GLY A 102 13.79 -11.80 -3.89
C GLY A 102 15.00 -10.87 -3.81
N SER A 103 14.73 -9.57 -3.69
CA SER A 103 15.76 -8.52 -3.48
C SER A 103 15.92 -8.15 -2.00
N HIS A 104 14.90 -8.42 -1.19
CA HIS A 104 14.81 -7.97 0.19
C HIS A 104 14.26 -9.06 1.10
N VAL A 105 14.67 -9.01 2.36
CA VAL A 105 14.09 -9.77 3.47
C VAL A 105 13.28 -8.80 4.33
N ILE A 106 12.12 -9.25 4.79
CA ILE A 106 11.29 -8.48 5.71
C ILE A 106 11.87 -8.59 7.12
N GLN A 107 12.28 -7.48 7.71
CA GLN A 107 12.78 -7.41 9.10
C GLN A 107 11.67 -7.14 10.09
N ASN A 108 10.68 -6.35 9.69
CA ASN A 108 9.56 -5.99 10.53
C ASN A 108 8.30 -5.95 9.68
N ILE A 109 7.20 -6.48 10.20
CA ILE A 109 5.86 -6.28 9.67
C ILE A 109 4.98 -5.64 10.73
N ILE A 110 4.15 -4.70 10.28
CA ILE A 110 3.02 -4.19 11.04
C ILE A 110 1.77 -4.70 10.35
N VAL A 111 0.96 -5.45 11.08
CA VAL A 111 -0.28 -6.02 10.60
C VAL A 111 -1.46 -5.33 11.28
N GLY A 112 -2.48 -5.03 10.50
CA GLY A 112 -3.67 -4.35 10.94
C GLY A 112 -4.58 -4.01 9.78
N ASP A 113 -5.13 -2.80 9.79
CA ASP A 113 -5.86 -2.25 8.66
C ASP A 113 -5.64 -0.74 8.56
N VAL A 114 -6.01 -0.15 7.43
CA VAL A 114 -5.96 1.30 7.24
C VAL A 114 -7.33 1.75 6.76
N ILE A 115 -7.91 2.68 7.51
CA ILE A 115 -9.07 3.44 7.08
C ILE A 115 -8.58 4.76 6.52
N PHE A 116 -9.09 5.17 5.37
CA PHE A 116 -8.75 6.45 4.80
C PHE A 116 -9.93 7.13 4.11
N GLN A 117 -9.81 8.44 3.96
CA GLN A 117 -10.77 9.28 3.27
C GLN A 117 -10.01 10.39 2.56
N VAL A 118 -10.36 10.63 1.30
CA VAL A 118 -9.81 11.73 0.52
C VAL A 118 -10.84 12.85 0.46
N ILE A 119 -10.42 14.06 0.78
CA ILE A 119 -11.23 15.26 0.65
C ILE A 119 -10.58 16.15 -0.40
N ALA A 120 -11.37 16.56 -1.40
CA ALA A 120 -10.95 17.51 -2.41
C ALA A 120 -11.41 18.91 -2.04
N TYR A 121 -10.55 19.89 -2.25
CA TYR A 121 -10.78 21.30 -1.98
C TYR A 121 -10.48 22.14 -3.22
N ASP A 122 -11.21 23.23 -3.36
CA ASP A 122 -10.80 24.33 -4.22
C ASP A 122 -9.63 25.09 -3.59
N ASP A 123 -8.89 25.84 -4.42
CA ASP A 123 -7.66 26.52 -4.01
C ASP A 123 -7.85 27.43 -2.79
N SER A 124 -8.96 28.17 -2.71
CA SER A 124 -9.25 29.06 -1.58
C SER A 124 -9.43 28.29 -0.28
N ASN A 125 -10.24 27.21 -0.29
CA ASN A 125 -10.51 26.40 0.90
C ASN A 125 -9.26 25.61 1.31
N PHE A 126 -8.47 25.15 0.35
CA PHE A 126 -7.23 24.45 0.64
C PHE A 126 -6.18 25.35 1.30
N ALA A 127 -6.11 26.63 0.94
CA ALA A 127 -5.21 27.57 1.60
C ALA A 127 -5.52 27.69 3.10
N TYR A 128 -6.80 27.77 3.49
CA TYR A 128 -7.21 27.75 4.90
C TYR A 128 -6.87 26.44 5.59
N VAL A 129 -7.07 25.30 4.92
CA VAL A 129 -6.68 23.98 5.43
C VAL A 129 -5.17 23.91 5.67
N GLN A 130 -4.35 24.39 4.72
CA GLN A 130 -2.90 24.40 4.85
C GLN A 130 -2.40 25.31 5.98
N GLU A 131 -3.02 26.48 6.13
CA GLU A 131 -2.70 27.40 7.22
C GLU A 131 -2.99 26.75 8.57
N ALA A 132 -4.15 26.11 8.71
CA ALA A 132 -4.59 25.52 9.95
C ALA A 132 -3.85 24.21 10.30
N LEU A 133 -3.43 23.41 9.30
CA LEU A 133 -2.57 22.24 9.50
C LEU A 133 -1.12 22.61 9.87
N GLY A 134 -0.72 23.85 9.61
CA GLY A 134 0.66 24.31 9.71
C GLY A 134 1.51 23.83 8.54
N ARG A 135 2.42 24.70 8.06
CA ARG A 135 3.34 24.35 6.97
C ARG A 135 4.29 23.24 7.42
N GLY A 136 4.07 22.01 6.96
CA GLY A 136 5.03 20.90 7.08
C GLY A 136 4.60 19.72 7.97
N ASN A 137 3.50 19.82 8.71
CA ASN A 137 3.01 18.68 9.50
C ASN A 137 2.26 17.68 8.59
N ARG A 138 2.99 16.67 8.11
CA ARG A 138 2.45 15.59 7.26
C ARG A 138 1.67 14.52 8.04
N THR A 139 1.79 14.53 9.37
CA THR A 139 1.13 13.56 10.26
C THR A 139 0.57 14.31 11.47
N LEU A 140 -0.73 14.19 11.69
CA LEU A 140 -1.42 14.73 12.86
C LEU A 140 -1.96 13.59 13.71
N VAL A 141 -1.89 13.73 15.03
CA VAL A 141 -2.48 12.79 15.97
C VAL A 141 -3.96 13.15 16.14
N LEU A 142 -4.84 12.16 16.30
CA LEU A 142 -6.30 12.38 16.38
C LEU A 142 -6.75 13.53 17.31
N PRO A 143 -6.18 13.75 18.51
CA PRO A 143 -6.58 14.86 19.39
C PRO A 143 -6.25 16.26 18.83
N SER A 144 -5.27 16.37 17.91
CA SER A 144 -4.88 17.66 17.31
C SER A 144 -5.78 18.09 16.14
N LEU A 145 -6.80 17.29 15.78
CA LEU A 145 -7.73 17.60 14.69
C LEU A 145 -8.95 18.42 15.13
N ASP A 146 -9.19 18.57 16.44
CA ASP A 146 -10.34 19.30 16.98
C ASP A 146 -10.50 20.74 16.46
N PRO A 147 -9.43 21.55 16.32
CA PRO A 147 -9.52 22.88 15.71
C PRO A 147 -9.92 22.84 14.23
N LEU A 148 -9.59 21.75 13.54
CA LEU A 148 -9.76 21.59 12.10
C LEU A 148 -11.09 20.95 11.72
N LYS A 149 -11.88 20.49 12.69
CA LYS A 149 -13.11 19.72 12.47
C LYS A 149 -14.05 20.35 11.45
N HIS A 150 -14.19 21.68 11.47
CA HIS A 150 -15.09 22.41 10.59
C HIS A 150 -14.63 22.36 9.13
N LEU A 151 -13.32 22.40 8.89
CA LEU A 151 -12.71 22.28 7.56
C LEU A 151 -12.77 20.85 7.03
N LEU A 152 -12.90 19.85 7.91
CA LEU A 152 -13.03 18.43 7.56
C LEU A 152 -14.50 17.99 7.43
N THR A 153 -15.39 18.93 7.07
CA THR A 153 -16.80 18.65 6.78
C THR A 153 -17.09 18.81 5.30
N PRO A 154 -18.16 18.17 4.77
CA PRO A 154 -18.50 18.30 3.35
C PRO A 154 -18.81 19.74 2.92
N ASN A 155 -19.20 20.64 3.83
CA ASN A 155 -19.56 22.03 3.51
C ASN A 155 -18.38 22.86 2.99
N TYR A 156 -17.14 22.46 3.30
CA TYR A 156 -15.93 23.16 2.88
C TYR A 156 -15.17 22.42 1.77
N ALA A 157 -15.67 21.25 1.35
CA ALA A 157 -15.04 20.39 0.36
C ALA A 157 -15.72 20.53 -1.02
N ALA A 158 -14.92 20.48 -2.08
CA ALA A 158 -15.41 20.34 -3.44
C ALA A 158 -15.92 18.90 -3.71
N ASP A 159 -15.25 17.91 -3.11
CA ASP A 159 -15.74 16.54 -3.03
C ASP A 159 -15.33 15.91 -1.70
N PHE A 160 -16.30 15.27 -1.05
CA PHE A 160 -16.11 14.59 0.21
C PHE A 160 -16.09 13.10 -0.04
N GLY A 161 -14.91 12.57 -0.32
CA GLY A 161 -14.72 11.19 -0.74
C GLY A 161 -15.27 10.20 0.27
N ARG A 162 -15.62 9.00 -0.22
CA ARG A 162 -16.12 7.93 0.63
C ARG A 162 -15.04 7.45 1.59
N VAL A 163 -15.44 7.04 2.79
CA VAL A 163 -14.55 6.28 3.67
C VAL A 163 -14.22 4.95 3.01
N MET A 164 -12.92 4.63 2.96
CA MET A 164 -12.33 3.45 2.34
C MET A 164 -11.53 2.64 3.37
N LEU A 165 -11.40 1.34 3.11
CA LEU A 165 -10.66 0.39 3.95
C LEU A 165 -9.69 -0.38 3.05
N VAL A 166 -8.41 -0.46 3.42
CA VAL A 166 -7.38 -1.10 2.58
C VAL A 166 -7.64 -2.60 2.43
N SER A 167 -8.11 -3.29 3.47
CA SER A 167 -8.49 -4.70 3.38
C SER A 167 -9.68 -4.96 2.43
N GLY A 168 -10.50 -3.95 2.16
CA GLY A 168 -11.75 -4.10 1.43
C GLY A 168 -12.82 -4.93 2.16
N ASP A 169 -12.63 -5.24 3.46
CA ASP A 169 -13.63 -5.97 4.24
C ASP A 169 -14.94 -5.16 4.35
N ARG A 170 -16.01 -5.70 3.77
CA ARG A 170 -17.30 -5.01 3.68
C ARG A 170 -17.98 -4.89 5.03
N ALA A 171 -17.81 -5.88 5.91
CA ALA A 171 -18.41 -5.86 7.24
C ALA A 171 -17.81 -4.75 8.11
N THR A 172 -16.48 -4.71 8.19
CA THR A 172 -15.74 -3.64 8.86
C THR A 172 -16.05 -2.28 8.24
N LEU A 173 -16.06 -2.17 6.92
CA LEU A 173 -16.36 -0.91 6.25
C LEU A 173 -17.78 -0.41 6.54
N SER A 174 -18.78 -1.30 6.61
CA SER A 174 -20.15 -0.92 6.99
C SER A 174 -20.21 -0.40 8.42
N LEU A 175 -19.61 -1.14 9.37
CA LEU A 175 -19.53 -0.74 10.78
C LEU A 175 -18.85 0.62 10.93
N VAL A 176 -17.70 0.80 10.27
CA VAL A 176 -16.96 2.07 10.27
C VAL A 176 -17.86 3.21 9.76
N ARG A 177 -18.51 3.03 8.60
CA ARG A 177 -19.38 4.07 8.03
C ARG A 177 -20.52 4.43 8.96
N ASP A 178 -21.15 3.43 9.59
CA ASP A 178 -22.26 3.67 10.52
C ASP A 178 -21.83 4.42 11.79
N GLN A 179 -20.66 4.10 12.35
CA GLN A 179 -20.11 4.84 13.49
C GLN A 179 -19.72 6.29 13.12
N LEU A 180 -19.31 6.50 11.88
CA LEU A 180 -18.81 7.78 11.37
C LEU A 180 -19.87 8.67 10.72
N ARG A 181 -21.12 8.23 10.62
CA ARG A 181 -22.21 9.04 10.05
C ARG A 181 -22.29 10.40 10.72
N GLU A 182 -22.28 11.43 9.89
CA GLU A 182 -22.49 12.82 10.28
C GLU A 182 -23.55 13.42 9.36
N TYR A 183 -24.47 14.18 9.96
CA TYR A 183 -25.52 14.84 9.20
C TYR A 183 -24.95 16.08 8.51
N ASN A 184 -25.15 16.17 7.20
CA ASN A 184 -24.80 17.29 6.36
C ASN A 184 -26.05 17.86 5.68
N ILE A 185 -26.17 19.19 5.67
CA ILE A 185 -27.34 19.90 5.13
C ILE A 185 -27.40 19.83 3.59
N GLN A 186 -26.25 19.72 2.91
CA GLN A 186 -26.13 19.71 1.45
C GLN A 186 -26.12 18.30 0.86
N THR A 187 -25.55 17.31 1.55
CA THR A 187 -25.36 15.94 1.03
C THR A 187 -26.11 14.86 1.80
N GLY A 188 -26.83 15.22 2.88
CA GLY A 188 -27.49 14.26 3.77
C GLY A 188 -26.52 13.61 4.76
N GLU A 189 -26.70 12.34 5.08
CA GLU A 189 -25.77 11.63 5.97
C GLU A 189 -24.51 11.18 5.21
N ALA A 190 -23.34 11.71 5.59
CA ALA A 190 -22.05 11.30 5.05
C ALA A 190 -21.10 10.88 6.17
N PRO A 191 -20.38 9.75 6.04
CA PRO A 191 -19.40 9.34 7.03
C PRO A 191 -18.15 10.23 6.96
N SER A 192 -17.68 10.73 8.11
CA SER A 192 -16.47 11.56 8.22
C SER A 192 -15.44 10.94 9.17
N LEU A 193 -14.19 10.76 8.71
CA LEU A 193 -13.11 10.32 9.58
C LEU A 193 -12.72 11.35 10.64
N ALA A 194 -13.04 12.64 10.43
CA ALA A 194 -12.79 13.67 11.43
C ALA A 194 -13.51 13.40 12.76
N LYS A 195 -14.63 12.67 12.71
CA LYS A 195 -15.38 12.26 13.91
C LYS A 195 -14.60 11.34 14.84
N LEU A 196 -13.55 10.64 14.36
CA LEU A 196 -12.69 9.82 15.21
C LEU A 196 -11.90 10.64 16.23
N ALA A 197 -11.61 11.91 15.93
CA ALA A 197 -10.93 12.81 16.86
C ALA A 197 -11.74 13.05 18.13
N THR A 198 -13.08 13.15 17.99
CA THR A 198 -14.00 13.56 19.06
C THR A 198 -14.83 12.41 19.62
N ASN A 199 -14.82 11.23 18.99
CA ASN A 199 -15.63 10.08 19.40
C ASN A 199 -14.79 8.86 19.78
N PRO A 200 -14.32 8.77 21.05
CA PRO A 200 -13.53 7.64 21.52
C PRO A 200 -14.31 6.31 21.49
N LYS A 201 -15.65 6.34 21.52
CA LYS A 201 -16.46 5.12 21.39
C LYS A 201 -16.39 4.55 19.96
N ALA A 202 -16.40 5.41 18.95
CA ALA A 202 -16.22 4.99 17.55
C ALA A 202 -14.83 4.39 17.34
N VAL A 203 -13.78 5.02 17.91
CA VAL A 203 -12.42 4.47 17.89
C VAL A 203 -12.39 3.07 18.51
N ALA A 204 -12.96 2.90 19.72
CA ALA A 204 -12.98 1.61 20.39
C ALA A 204 -13.77 0.53 19.63
N ALA A 205 -14.88 0.89 18.97
CA ALA A 205 -15.66 -0.05 18.16
C ALA A 205 -14.88 -0.50 16.91
N ILE A 206 -14.24 0.45 16.22
CA ILE A 206 -13.48 0.21 15.00
C ILE A 206 -12.19 -0.57 15.26
N SER A 207 -11.51 -0.29 16.38
CA SER A 207 -10.30 -1.04 16.79
C SER A 207 -10.57 -2.50 17.14
N ARG A 208 -11.84 -2.92 17.29
CA ARG A 208 -12.20 -4.34 17.48
C ARG A 208 -12.40 -5.08 16.16
N SER A 209 -12.72 -4.37 15.08
CA SER A 209 -12.98 -4.93 13.75
C SER A 209 -11.75 -4.92 12.83
N VAL A 210 -10.54 -4.90 13.41
CA VAL A 210 -9.30 -4.72 12.63
C VAL A 210 -8.96 -5.98 11.84
N GLY A 211 -8.81 -5.81 10.52
CA GLY A 211 -8.40 -6.85 9.58
C GLY A 211 -6.94 -7.32 9.76
N HIS A 212 -6.51 -8.19 8.86
CA HIS A 212 -5.16 -8.78 8.82
C HIS A 212 -4.43 -8.37 7.53
N VAL A 213 -4.17 -7.08 7.36
CA VAL A 213 -3.41 -6.54 6.23
C VAL A 213 -2.05 -6.05 6.70
N ILE A 214 -1.01 -6.24 5.88
CA ILE A 214 0.30 -5.63 6.14
C ILE A 214 0.20 -4.14 5.84
N ILE A 215 0.24 -3.31 6.88
CA ILE A 215 0.10 -1.84 6.78
C ILE A 215 1.44 -1.11 6.86
N GLY A 216 2.49 -1.83 7.27
CA GLY A 216 3.87 -1.36 7.26
C GLY A 216 4.83 -2.54 7.17
N ALA A 217 5.95 -2.36 6.48
CA ALA A 217 7.01 -3.35 6.42
C ALA A 217 8.37 -2.66 6.33
N GLN A 218 9.33 -3.18 7.08
CA GLN A 218 10.74 -2.78 6.98
C GLN A 218 11.51 -3.88 6.27
N PHE A 219 12.30 -3.48 5.28
CA PHE A 219 13.06 -4.39 4.44
C PHE A 219 14.56 -4.20 4.64
N SER A 220 15.31 -5.29 4.58
CA SER A 220 16.77 -5.28 4.46
C SER A 220 17.17 -5.95 3.15
N ALA A 221 18.14 -5.37 2.46
CA ALA A 221 18.62 -5.92 1.20
C ALA A 221 19.19 -7.33 1.41
N LEU A 222 18.71 -8.30 0.62
CA LEU A 222 19.12 -9.71 0.73
C LEU A 222 20.64 -9.88 0.54
N ILE A 223 21.25 -9.03 -0.28
CA ILE A 223 22.70 -9.05 -0.57
C ILE A 223 23.59 -8.83 0.67
N LYS A 224 23.03 -8.34 1.78
CA LYS A 224 23.77 -8.24 3.06
C LYS A 224 24.04 -9.61 3.69
N TYR A 225 23.19 -10.60 3.39
CA TYR A 225 23.24 -11.93 4.00
C TYR A 225 23.89 -12.97 3.08
N VAL A 226 24.04 -12.66 1.79
CA VAL A 226 24.54 -13.58 0.78
C VAL A 226 25.99 -13.23 0.41
N PRO A 227 26.87 -14.21 0.16
CA PRO A 227 28.26 -13.94 -0.23
C PRO A 227 28.36 -13.06 -1.48
N LYS A 228 29.36 -12.16 -1.49
CA LYS A 228 29.68 -11.37 -2.67
C LYS A 228 30.19 -12.29 -3.78
N SER A 229 29.55 -12.20 -4.93
CA SER A 229 29.96 -12.85 -6.18
C SER A 229 29.92 -11.84 -7.32
N LEU A 230 30.61 -12.18 -8.42
CA LEU A 230 30.62 -11.35 -9.63
C LEU A 230 29.19 -11.18 -10.20
N GLY A 231 28.35 -12.21 -10.11
CA GLY A 231 26.95 -12.16 -10.52
C GLY A 231 26.09 -11.25 -9.62
N THR A 232 26.27 -11.31 -8.29
CA THR A 232 25.50 -10.45 -7.38
C THR A 232 25.87 -8.98 -7.51
N GLU A 233 27.15 -8.65 -7.72
CA GLU A 233 27.59 -7.25 -7.92
C GLU A 233 27.15 -6.71 -9.28
N PHE A 234 27.20 -7.55 -10.33
CA PHE A 234 26.64 -7.19 -11.63
C PHE A 234 25.15 -6.87 -11.53
N CYS A 235 24.34 -7.73 -10.91
CA CYS A 235 22.91 -7.47 -10.77
C CYS A 235 22.58 -6.30 -9.85
N LYS A 236 23.39 -6.05 -8.81
CA LYS A 236 23.25 -4.87 -7.95
C LYS A 236 23.37 -3.58 -8.76
N ARG A 237 24.37 -3.48 -9.66
CA ARG A 237 24.54 -2.32 -10.55
C ARG A 237 23.37 -2.16 -11.52
N ILE A 238 22.91 -3.26 -12.12
CA ILE A 238 21.77 -3.24 -13.03
C ILE A 238 20.51 -2.75 -12.32
N LEU A 239 20.21 -3.26 -11.13
CA LEU A 239 19.04 -2.84 -10.34
C LEU A 239 19.12 -1.37 -9.94
N PHE A 240 20.29 -0.91 -9.50
CA PHE A 240 20.50 0.49 -9.14
C PHE A 240 20.26 1.42 -10.34
N ASN A 241 20.82 1.09 -11.50
CA ASN A 241 20.61 1.87 -12.72
C ASN A 241 19.15 1.85 -13.18
N ALA A 242 18.47 0.70 -13.07
CA ALA A 242 17.06 0.59 -13.42
C ALA A 242 16.17 1.46 -12.53
N LEU A 243 16.47 1.53 -11.22
CA LEU A 243 15.75 2.41 -10.29
C LEU A 243 15.99 3.89 -10.60
N GLN A 244 17.23 4.30 -10.87
CA GLN A 244 17.51 5.69 -11.27
C GLN A 244 16.78 6.10 -12.56
N LEU A 245 16.74 5.21 -13.55
CA LEU A 245 15.97 5.44 -14.78
C LEU A 245 14.47 5.55 -14.51
N TYR A 246 13.94 4.76 -13.58
CA TYR A 246 12.53 4.83 -13.20
C TYR A 246 12.21 6.17 -12.51
N GLU A 247 13.05 6.59 -11.55
CA GLU A 247 12.91 7.87 -10.86
C GLU A 247 12.99 9.06 -11.81
N ALA A 248 13.93 9.05 -12.76
CA ALA A 248 14.09 10.10 -13.75
C ALA A 248 12.95 10.19 -14.79
N ASN A 249 12.18 9.13 -14.97
CA ASN A 249 11.07 9.09 -15.93
C ASN A 249 9.69 9.32 -15.28
N ILE A 250 9.62 9.41 -13.95
CA ILE A 250 8.37 9.59 -13.18
C ILE A 250 8.33 10.93 -12.45
N MET A 251 9.47 11.59 -12.26
CA MET A 251 9.56 13.01 -11.93
C MET A 251 9.62 13.87 -13.19
#